data_AF-A0A1V3C333-F1
#
_entry.id   AF-A0A1V3C333-F1
#
_cell.length_a   1.000
_cell.length_b   1.000
_cell.length_c   1.000
_cell.angle_alpha   90.00
_cell.angle_beta   90.00
_cell.angle_gamma   90.00
#
_symmetry.space_group_name_H-M   'P 1'
#
loop_
_entity.id
_entity.type
_entity.pdbx_description
1 polymer ?
#
loop_
_entity_poly.entity_id
_entity_poly.type
_entity_poly.pdbx_seq_one_letter_code
_entity_poly.pdbx_strand_id
1 'polypeptide(L)'
;MDDGVYVGNAGRDAALDRGWLLGHFRDAGDPRHSEDVEVKWGVHPRGDRRRQWVRGERRTALLVLVSGRFRVELPDRDVVLEQQGDYVVWGRGTDHSWVAEEESVVLTVRWPSVPGYSVPDGRTSRSESRSA
;
A
#
# COMPACT_ATOMS: atom_id res chain seq x y z
N MET A 1 -5.91 -31.32 -9.44
CA MET A 1 -4.68 -30.53 -9.29
C MET A 1 -5.15 -29.10 -9.29
N ASP A 2 -4.79 -28.34 -8.26
CA ASP A 2 -4.93 -26.89 -8.31
C ASP A 2 -3.98 -26.43 -9.42
N ASP A 3 -4.48 -25.70 -10.42
CA ASP A 3 -3.70 -25.28 -11.59
C ASP A 3 -2.75 -24.12 -11.27
N GLY A 4 -2.72 -23.70 -10.01
CA GLY A 4 -1.91 -22.58 -9.52
C GLY A 4 -2.49 -21.23 -9.93
N VAL A 5 -3.74 -21.17 -10.38
CA VAL A 5 -4.39 -19.94 -10.82
C VAL A 5 -5.40 -19.48 -9.79
N TYR A 6 -5.16 -18.29 -9.23
CA TYR A 6 -6.16 -17.60 -8.41
C TYR A 6 -6.83 -16.48 -9.22
N VAL A 7 -8.17 -16.45 -9.19
CA VAL A 7 -8.98 -15.39 -9.78
C VAL A 7 -9.78 -14.71 -8.68
N GLY A 8 -9.65 -13.38 -8.58
CA GLY A 8 -10.29 -12.60 -7.54
C GLY A 8 -10.63 -11.18 -7.98
N ASN A 9 -11.11 -10.38 -7.03
CA ASN A 9 -11.39 -8.98 -7.24
C ASN A 9 -10.60 -8.16 -6.22
N ALA A 10 -9.73 -7.27 -6.71
CA ALA A 10 -8.83 -6.52 -5.85
C ALA A 10 -9.55 -5.76 -4.72
N GLY A 11 -10.69 -5.13 -5.01
CA GLY A 11 -11.46 -4.42 -3.99
C GLY A 11 -12.03 -5.34 -2.89
N ARG A 12 -12.50 -6.53 -3.25
CA ARG A 12 -13.01 -7.52 -2.29
C ARG A 12 -11.90 -8.17 -1.49
N ASP A 13 -10.86 -8.64 -2.17
CA ASP A 13 -9.78 -9.42 -1.54
C ASP A 13 -8.92 -8.52 -0.64
N ALA A 14 -8.59 -7.32 -1.11
CA ALA A 14 -7.80 -6.36 -0.35
C ALA A 14 -8.51 -5.87 0.91
N ALA A 15 -9.83 -5.75 0.90
CA ALA A 15 -10.61 -5.34 2.08
C ALA A 15 -10.48 -6.34 3.25
N LEU A 16 -10.25 -7.62 2.95
CA LEU A 16 -10.05 -8.67 3.94
C LEU A 16 -8.67 -8.58 4.61
N ASP A 17 -7.70 -7.90 3.99
CA ASP A 17 -6.30 -7.89 4.43
C ASP A 17 -5.67 -6.49 4.37
N ARG A 18 -6.40 -5.47 4.83
CA ARG A 18 -5.89 -4.09 5.00
C ARG A 18 -5.27 -3.49 3.72
N GLY A 19 -5.75 -3.92 2.56
CA GLY A 19 -5.30 -3.50 1.25
C GLY A 19 -4.43 -4.53 0.52
N TRP A 20 -3.91 -5.56 1.17
CA TRP A 20 -2.94 -6.47 0.55
C TRP A 20 -3.58 -7.51 -0.36
N LEU A 21 -2.97 -7.73 -1.53
CA LEU A 21 -3.36 -8.77 -2.48
C LEU A 21 -2.42 -9.97 -2.40
N LEU A 22 -1.12 -9.75 -2.43
CA LEU A 22 -0.11 -10.80 -2.50
C LEU A 22 1.20 -10.38 -1.81
N GLY A 23 1.97 -11.35 -1.32
CA GLY A 23 3.21 -11.14 -0.55
C GLY A 23 3.54 -12.34 0.34
N HIS A 24 4.62 -12.23 1.13
CA HIS A 24 5.19 -13.34 1.90
C HIS A 24 4.27 -13.84 3.03
N PHE A 25 3.28 -13.02 3.38
CA PHE A 25 2.30 -13.26 4.44
C PHE A 25 1.12 -14.14 4.00
N ARG A 26 1.05 -14.54 2.72
CA ARG A 26 0.09 -15.55 2.26
C ARG A 26 0.55 -16.94 2.67
N ASP A 27 -0.37 -17.89 2.74
CA ASP A 27 -0.05 -19.27 3.10
C ASP A 27 0.80 -19.95 2.03
N ALA A 28 1.69 -20.85 2.46
CA ALA A 28 2.47 -21.68 1.54
C ALA A 28 1.51 -22.55 0.69
N GLY A 29 1.55 -22.37 -0.62
CA GLY A 29 0.65 -23.04 -1.58
C GLY A 29 -0.43 -22.13 -2.17
N ASP A 30 -0.69 -20.95 -1.58
CA ASP A 30 -1.48 -19.91 -2.25
C ASP A 30 -0.62 -19.30 -3.38
N PRO A 31 -1.09 -19.23 -4.64
CA PRO A 31 -0.33 -18.62 -5.74
C PRO A 31 -0.05 -17.11 -5.54
N ARG A 32 -0.67 -16.48 -4.53
CA ARG A 32 -0.38 -15.10 -4.09
C ARG A 32 0.75 -15.02 -3.06
N HIS A 33 1.32 -16.14 -2.63
CA HIS A 33 2.52 -16.14 -1.79
C HIS A 33 3.75 -15.74 -2.63
N SER A 34 4.49 -14.73 -2.16
CA SER A 34 5.69 -14.24 -2.84
C SER A 34 6.71 -13.65 -1.87
N GLU A 35 7.97 -14.05 -2.01
CA GLU A 35 9.13 -13.43 -1.33
C GLU A 35 9.76 -12.31 -2.18
N ASP A 36 9.38 -12.20 -3.45
CA ASP A 36 9.92 -11.20 -4.37
C ASP A 36 9.18 -9.86 -4.26
N VAL A 37 7.85 -9.89 -4.27
CA VAL A 37 7.02 -8.68 -4.33
C VAL A 37 5.84 -8.73 -3.38
N GLU A 38 5.46 -7.57 -2.85
CA GLU A 38 4.19 -7.36 -2.18
C GLU A 38 3.35 -6.41 -3.03
N VAL A 39 2.05 -6.70 -3.16
CA VAL A 39 1.12 -5.84 -3.91
C VAL A 39 -0.04 -5.43 -3.03
N LYS A 40 -0.31 -4.12 -2.98
CA LYS A 40 -1.40 -3.51 -2.24
C LYS A 40 -2.36 -2.79 -3.20
N TRP A 41 -3.65 -3.01 -3.01
CA TRP A 41 -4.74 -2.23 -3.57
C TRP A 41 -5.26 -1.24 -2.53
N GLY A 42 -5.01 0.05 -2.74
CA GLY A 42 -5.44 1.12 -1.84
C GLY A 42 -6.67 1.84 -2.37
N VAL A 43 -7.72 1.94 -1.54
CA VAL A 43 -8.88 2.80 -1.79
C VAL A 43 -8.93 3.86 -0.69
N HIS A 44 -8.85 5.12 -1.08
CA HIS A 44 -8.68 6.24 -0.17
C HIS A 44 -9.73 7.31 -0.43
N PRO A 45 -10.57 7.68 0.55
CA PRO A 45 -11.47 8.80 0.41
C PRO A 45 -10.69 10.12 0.33
N ARG A 46 -11.31 11.15 -0.22
CA ARG A 46 -10.73 12.51 -0.27
C ARG A 46 -10.26 12.96 1.12
N GLY A 47 -9.03 13.44 1.20
CA GLY A 47 -8.39 13.93 2.42
C GLY A 47 -7.75 12.85 3.29
N ASP A 48 -7.93 11.56 2.96
CA ASP A 48 -7.19 10.48 3.62
C ASP A 48 -5.69 10.67 3.43
N ARG A 49 -4.91 10.33 4.45
CA ARG A 49 -3.46 10.51 4.44
C ARG A 49 -2.75 9.54 5.35
N ARG A 50 -1.49 9.25 5.03
CA ARG A 50 -0.60 8.61 5.98
C ARG A 50 -0.15 9.64 7.02
N ARG A 51 -0.64 9.53 8.25
CA ARG A 51 -0.26 10.48 9.32
C ARG A 51 1.22 10.38 9.71
N GLN A 52 1.78 9.18 9.65
CA GLN A 52 3.17 8.93 10.01
C GLN A 52 3.97 8.63 8.75
N TRP A 53 5.03 9.41 8.54
CA TRP A 53 6.00 9.17 7.49
C TRP A 53 6.61 7.77 7.64
N VAL A 54 6.73 7.06 6.52
CA VAL A 54 7.63 5.91 6.45
C VAL A 54 9.05 6.46 6.56
N ARG A 55 9.86 5.86 7.44
CA ARG A 55 11.25 6.26 7.67
C ARG A 55 12.18 5.11 7.33
N GLY A 56 13.24 5.38 6.58
CA GLY A 56 14.25 4.41 6.18
C GLY A 56 13.63 3.21 5.45
N GLU A 57 12.82 3.46 4.42
CA GLU A 57 12.16 2.39 3.66
C GLU A 57 13.19 1.34 3.22
N ARG A 58 12.96 0.07 3.59
CA ARG A 58 13.93 -1.01 3.33
C ARG A 58 13.72 -1.65 1.97
N ARG A 59 12.70 -1.22 1.22
CA ARG A 59 12.29 -1.77 -0.07
C ARG A 59 12.32 -0.69 -1.15
N THR A 60 12.29 -1.12 -2.39
CA THR A 60 11.89 -0.23 -3.50
C THR A 60 10.38 -0.31 -3.61
N ALA A 61 9.73 0.80 -3.97
CA ALA A 61 8.29 0.85 -4.16
C ALA A 61 7.92 1.54 -5.46
N LEU A 62 6.88 1.02 -6.10
CA LEU A 62 6.16 1.61 -7.22
C LEU A 62 4.74 1.89 -6.75
N LEU A 63 4.23 3.08 -6.99
CA LEU A 63 2.82 3.42 -6.83
C LEU A 63 2.26 3.90 -8.16
N VAL A 64 1.17 3.29 -8.60
CA VAL A 64 0.44 3.63 -9.83
C VAL A 64 -0.94 4.15 -9.46
N LEU A 65 -1.34 5.27 -10.04
CA LEU A 65 -2.68 5.81 -9.93
C LEU A 65 -3.63 5.05 -10.87
N VAL A 66 -4.67 4.44 -10.33
CA VAL A 66 -5.73 3.79 -11.12
C VAL A 66 -6.85 4.79 -11.40
N SER A 67 -7.25 5.58 -10.39
CA SER A 67 -8.22 6.66 -10.52
C SER A 67 -8.05 7.69 -9.39
N GLY A 68 -8.53 8.91 -9.62
CA GLY A 68 -8.53 9.99 -8.64
C GLY A 68 -7.36 10.95 -8.78
N ARG A 69 -6.90 11.48 -7.64
CA ARG A 69 -5.76 12.41 -7.55
C ARG A 69 -5.02 12.16 -6.25
N PHE A 70 -3.76 11.74 -6.37
CA PHE A 70 -2.98 11.25 -5.24
C PHE A 70 -1.62 11.93 -5.19
N ARG A 71 -1.25 12.45 -4.03
CA ARG A 71 0.04 13.11 -3.81
C ARG A 71 0.91 12.23 -2.93
N VAL A 72 2.11 11.93 -3.41
CA VAL A 72 3.19 11.33 -2.62
C VAL A 72 4.08 12.45 -2.12
N GLU A 73 4.30 12.49 -0.81
CA GLU A 73 5.16 13.47 -0.15
C GLU A 73 6.54 12.81 0.07
N LEU A 74 7.59 13.44 -0.46
CA LEU A 74 9.00 13.05 -0.28
C LEU A 74 9.72 14.17 0.51
N PRO A 75 10.91 13.92 1.10
CA PRO A 75 11.55 14.88 2.00
C PRO A 75 11.83 16.24 1.37
N ASP A 76 12.05 16.28 0.06
CA ASP A 76 12.49 17.42 -0.72
C ASP A 76 11.42 17.93 -1.71
N ARG A 77 10.37 17.15 -1.98
CA ARG A 77 9.35 17.47 -2.98
C ARG A 77 8.08 16.66 -2.82
N ASP A 78 7.01 17.17 -3.41
CA ASP A 78 5.79 16.41 -3.63
C ASP A 78 5.73 15.91 -5.08
N VAL A 79 5.13 14.73 -5.26
CA VAL A 79 4.80 14.18 -6.57
C VAL A 79 3.28 14.00 -6.63
N VAL A 80 2.63 14.74 -7.53
CA VAL A 80 1.20 14.62 -7.75
C VAL A 80 0.95 13.71 -8.94
N LEU A 81 0.09 12.72 -8.74
CA LEU A 81 -0.45 11.83 -9.76
C LEU A 81 -1.90 12.27 -10.01
N GLU A 82 -2.25 12.59 -11.25
CA GLU A 82 -3.56 13.18 -11.60
C GLU A 82 -4.17 12.61 -12.89
N GLN A 83 -3.41 11.82 -13.65
CA GLN A 83 -3.89 11.10 -14.81
C GLN A 83 -3.82 9.59 -14.57
N GLN A 84 -4.82 8.85 -15.04
CA GLN A 84 -4.81 7.39 -14.93
C GLN A 84 -3.53 6.81 -15.53
N GLY A 85 -2.84 5.96 -14.77
CA GLY A 85 -1.57 5.36 -15.15
C GLY A 85 -0.33 6.17 -14.73
N ASP A 86 -0.50 7.39 -14.21
CA ASP A 86 0.59 8.11 -13.56
C ASP A 86 1.21 7.25 -12.47
N TYR A 87 2.54 7.27 -12.38
CA TYR A 87 3.25 6.45 -11.42
C TYR A 87 4.49 7.15 -10.89
N VAL A 88 4.93 6.68 -9.72
CA VAL A 88 6.19 7.09 -9.11
C VAL A 88 6.89 5.86 -8.52
N VAL A 89 8.21 5.84 -8.66
CA VAL A 89 9.08 4.82 -8.07
C VAL A 89 10.05 5.50 -7.12
N TRP A 90 10.24 4.94 -5.94
CA TRP A 90 11.28 5.38 -5.01
C TRP A 90 12.04 4.20 -4.44
N GLY A 91 13.33 4.45 -4.20
CA GLY A 91 14.27 3.45 -3.74
C GLY A 91 14.31 3.27 -2.23
N ARG A 92 15.15 2.34 -1.82
CA ARG A 92 15.48 2.10 -0.41
C ARG A 92 16.05 3.36 0.22
N GLY A 93 15.70 3.61 1.47
CA GLY A 93 16.11 4.79 2.25
C GLY A 93 15.24 6.02 2.01
N THR A 94 14.35 6.01 1.00
CA THR A 94 13.46 7.15 0.75
C THR A 94 12.31 7.17 1.74
N ASP A 95 12.39 8.12 2.67
CA ASP A 95 11.26 8.49 3.54
C ASP A 95 10.10 9.00 2.67
N HIS A 96 8.86 8.66 3.04
CA HIS A 96 7.70 9.11 2.27
C HIS A 96 6.42 9.13 3.10
N SER A 97 5.48 9.94 2.66
CA SER A 97 4.09 10.01 3.11
C SER A 97 3.17 10.16 1.89
N TRP A 98 1.86 10.24 2.11
CA TRP A 98 0.90 10.47 1.03
C TRP A 98 -0.38 11.11 1.53
N VAL A 99 -1.09 11.76 0.61
CA VAL A 99 -2.45 12.26 0.76
C VAL A 99 -3.26 12.01 -0.50
N ALA A 100 -4.51 11.57 -0.32
CA ALA A 100 -5.51 11.50 -1.38
C ALA A 100 -6.18 12.87 -1.52
N GLU A 101 -5.85 13.63 -2.56
CA GLU A 101 -6.44 14.95 -2.81
C GLU A 101 -7.89 14.85 -3.30
N GLU A 102 -8.22 13.71 -3.92
CA GLU A 102 -9.55 13.26 -4.29
C GLU A 102 -9.76 11.81 -3.86
N GLU A 103 -11.00 11.30 -3.96
CA GLU A 103 -11.21 9.86 -3.82
C GLU A 103 -10.35 9.14 -4.86
N SER A 104 -9.48 8.24 -4.39
CA SER A 104 -8.42 7.67 -5.20
C SER A 104 -8.29 6.18 -5.01
N VAL A 105 -7.97 5.50 -6.11
CA VAL A 105 -7.56 4.11 -6.13
C VAL A 105 -6.13 4.03 -6.62
N VAL A 106 -5.27 3.37 -5.86
CA VAL A 106 -3.84 3.22 -6.16
C VAL A 106 -3.42 1.76 -6.05
N LEU A 107 -2.53 1.33 -6.95
CA LEU A 107 -1.83 0.07 -6.87
C LEU A 107 -0.40 0.33 -6.38
N THR A 108 0.01 -0.30 -5.28
CA THR A 108 1.39 -0.20 -4.79
C THR A 108 2.08 -1.55 -4.88
N VAL A 109 3.24 -1.60 -5.50
CA VAL A 109 4.12 -2.77 -5.55
C VAL A 109 5.38 -2.45 -4.76
N ARG A 110 5.84 -3.38 -3.92
CA ARG A 110 7.07 -3.22 -3.12
C ARG A 110 7.94 -4.45 -3.24
N TRP A 111 9.26 -4.26 -3.26
CA TRP A 111 10.22 -5.37 -3.31
C TRP A 111 11.52 -5.07 -2.54
N PRO A 112 12.12 -6.07 -1.88
CA PRO A 112 11.64 -7.45 -1.74
C PRO A 112 10.45 -7.60 -0.76
N SER A 113 9.76 -8.73 -0.81
CA SER A 113 8.69 -9.11 0.12
C SER A 113 9.28 -9.90 1.28
N VAL A 114 9.48 -9.25 2.42
CA VAL A 114 10.24 -9.85 3.54
C VAL A 114 9.49 -9.74 4.88
N PRO A 115 9.47 -10.81 5.69
CA PRO A 115 8.93 -10.78 7.03
C PRO A 115 9.57 -9.75 7.95
N GLY A 116 8.82 -9.32 8.97
CA GLY A 116 9.33 -8.46 10.05
C GLY A 116 9.47 -6.98 9.68
N TYR A 117 9.15 -6.59 8.45
CA TYR A 117 9.03 -5.17 8.09
C TYR A 117 7.55 -4.75 8.06
N SER A 118 7.11 -4.07 9.10
CA SER A 118 5.79 -3.44 9.16
C SER A 118 5.97 -1.96 9.48
N VAL A 119 5.38 -1.10 8.66
CA VAL A 119 5.32 0.33 8.97
C VAL A 119 3.95 0.58 9.60
N PRO A 120 3.87 1.10 10.84
CA PRO A 120 2.60 1.38 11.49
C PRO A 120 1.72 2.27 10.59
N ASP A 121 0.56 1.77 10.18
CA ASP A 121 -0.51 2.59 9.64
C ASP A 121 -1.19 3.21 10.87
N GLY A 122 -0.94 4.49 11.16
CA GLY A 122 -1.44 5.22 12.34
C GLY A 122 -2.97 5.35 12.49
N ARG A 123 -3.75 4.35 12.05
CA ARG A 123 -5.18 4.16 12.32
C ARG A 123 -5.45 3.52 13.68
N THR A 124 -4.44 2.96 14.35
CA THR A 124 -4.57 2.40 15.70
C THR A 124 -4.35 3.47 16.77
N SER A 125 -5.39 4.24 17.09
CA SER A 125 -5.56 4.89 18.40
C SER A 125 -7.01 5.35 18.62
N ARG A 126 -7.97 4.42 18.70
CA ARG A 126 -9.30 4.75 19.25
C ARG A 126 -10.05 3.53 19.82
N SER A 127 -9.43 2.86 20.75
CA SER A 127 -10.09 2.12 21.84
C SER A 127 -9.00 2.00 22.90
N GLU A 128 -8.96 2.88 23.89
CA GLU A 128 -9.60 2.67 25.18
C GLU A 128 -9.69 4.01 25.91
N SER A 129 -10.90 4.42 26.27
CA SER A 129 -11.20 5.21 27.47
C SER A 129 -12.70 5.56 27.46
N ARG A 130 -13.53 4.58 27.79
CA ARG A 130 -14.83 4.81 28.41
C ARG A 130 -14.95 3.86 29.59
N SER A 131 -14.45 4.32 30.72
CA SER A 131 -14.90 3.90 32.03
C SER A 131 -15.11 5.19 32.82
N ALA A 132 -16.37 5.56 32.98
CA ALA A 132 -16.89 6.45 34.00
C ALA A 132 -18.13 5.74 34.56
#